data_AF-A0A3G8Y8S1-F1
#
_entry.id   AF-A0A3G8Y8S1-F1
#
_cell.length_a   1.000
_cell.length_b   1.000
_cell.length_c   1.000
_cell.angle_alpha   90.00
_cell.angle_beta   90.00
_cell.angle_gamma   90.00
#
_symmetry.space_group_name_H-M   'P 1'
#
loop_
_entity.id
_entity.type
_entity.pdbx_description
1 polymer ?
#
loop_
_entity_poly.entity_id
_entity_poly.type
_entity_poly.pdbx_seq_one_letter_code
_entity_poly.pdbx_strand_id
1 'polypeptide(L)'
;MFCQIPFLKLKKTFQNPSFFKALLLGNFVLIPLLVWVLINIFPVTIVISVGVLLVLLTPCIDYVIVFTFLGKGDSQSVLASTPLLFIIQMLLLPLFLWIFLGREVINIIQITPFVKSFIYLIIIPFILSVLTQTASKANNKIGNTIMDFSSWLPVPFMALTFFVVTASQISSLYNNPEPILTVIPIYIAFAICAPFIGMLSSKIFKVNLYGTRAIAFSTSTRNSLVVLPLALSLPSPDNQLVGVVIVTQTIVEILFELIYIKIIPYIIRR
;
A
#
# COMPACT_ATOMS: atom_id res chain seq x y z
N MET A 1 4.43 1.14 13.96
CA MET A 1 4.66 1.81 12.66
C MET A 1 4.27 3.28 12.69
N PHE A 2 3.04 3.66 13.04
CA PHE A 2 2.61 5.07 12.97
C PHE A 2 3.49 6.08 13.73
N CYS A 3 4.07 5.71 14.88
CA CYS A 3 5.01 6.59 15.60
C CYS A 3 6.31 6.92 14.83
N GLN A 4 6.74 6.06 13.89
CA GLN A 4 7.91 6.31 13.05
C GLN A 4 7.61 7.27 11.89
N ILE A 5 6.33 7.46 11.56
CA ILE A 5 5.91 8.33 10.47
C ILE A 5 6.03 9.79 10.96
N PRO A 6 6.81 10.64 10.28
CA PRO A 6 7.11 11.98 10.75
C PRO A 6 5.95 12.96 10.47
N PHE A 7 4.78 12.72 11.07
CA PHE A 7 3.56 13.52 10.90
C PHE A 7 3.78 15.02 11.19
N LEU A 8 4.69 15.33 12.11
CA LEU A 8 5.02 16.71 12.49
C LEU A 8 6.00 17.41 11.53
N LYS A 9 6.48 16.74 10.48
CA LYS A 9 7.38 17.30 9.44
C LYS A 9 6.70 17.45 8.07
N LEU A 10 5.36 17.45 8.00
CA LEU A 10 4.57 17.65 6.77
C LEU A 10 4.99 18.87 5.93
N LYS A 11 5.53 19.93 6.56
CA LYS A 11 6.08 21.08 5.82
C LYS A 11 7.17 20.72 4.83
N LYS A 12 7.96 19.67 5.09
CA LYS A 12 9.00 19.19 4.15
C LYS A 12 8.41 18.57 2.89
N THR A 13 7.24 17.96 2.97
CA THR A 13 6.52 17.37 1.83
C THR A 13 6.16 18.43 0.79
N PHE A 14 5.77 19.62 1.25
CA PHE A 14 5.42 20.75 0.37
C PHE A 14 6.63 21.49 -0.24
N GLN A 15 7.87 21.17 0.18
CA GLN A 15 9.07 21.77 -0.41
C GLN A 15 9.34 21.28 -1.84
N ASN A 16 8.79 20.12 -2.22
CA ASN A 16 8.90 19.59 -3.57
C ASN A 16 7.50 19.30 -4.17
N PRO A 17 6.77 20.34 -4.59
CA PRO A 17 5.39 20.20 -5.04
C PRO A 17 5.27 19.37 -6.32
N SER A 18 6.28 19.38 -7.19
CA SER A 18 6.31 18.56 -8.41
C SER A 18 6.33 17.06 -8.08
N PHE A 19 7.22 16.65 -7.15
CA PHE A 19 7.25 15.27 -6.67
C PHE A 19 5.91 14.85 -6.08
N PHE A 20 5.36 15.69 -5.20
CA PHE A 20 4.12 15.37 -4.50
C PHE A 20 2.92 15.24 -5.46
N LYS A 21 2.77 16.17 -6.42
CA LYS A 21 1.71 16.09 -7.43
C LYS A 21 1.85 14.85 -8.31
N ALA A 22 3.07 14.51 -8.73
CA ALA A 22 3.32 13.30 -9.50
C ALA A 22 3.01 12.02 -8.70
N LEU A 23 3.35 12.01 -7.41
CA LEU A 23 3.07 10.89 -6.53
C LEU A 23 1.56 10.65 -6.38
N LEU A 24 0.77 11.73 -6.21
CA LEU A 24 -0.69 11.64 -6.11
C LEU A 24 -1.33 11.23 -7.44
N LEU A 25 -0.92 11.86 -8.56
CA LEU A 25 -1.44 11.52 -9.88
C LEU A 25 -1.16 10.05 -10.22
N GLY A 26 0.06 9.59 -9.93
CA GLY A 26 0.46 8.19 -10.15
C GLY A 26 -0.43 7.24 -9.36
N ASN A 27 -0.48 7.40 -8.03
CA ASN A 27 -1.14 6.43 -7.15
C ASN A 27 -2.67 6.49 -7.14
N PHE A 28 -3.27 7.67 -7.29
CA PHE A 28 -4.71 7.86 -7.09
C PHE A 28 -5.48 8.21 -8.36
N VAL A 29 -4.81 8.29 -9.51
CA VAL A 29 -5.49 8.48 -10.80
C VAL A 29 -5.02 7.44 -11.81
N LEU A 30 -3.72 7.41 -12.13
CA LEU A 30 -3.21 6.54 -13.19
C LEU A 30 -3.24 5.06 -12.81
N ILE A 31 -2.93 4.73 -11.55
CA ILE A 31 -3.01 3.36 -11.06
C ILE A 31 -4.46 2.85 -11.02
N PRO A 32 -5.44 3.58 -10.46
CA PRO A 32 -6.84 3.17 -10.56
C PRO A 32 -7.27 2.93 -12.01
N LEU A 33 -6.86 3.78 -12.96
CA LEU A 33 -7.13 3.56 -14.38
C LEU A 33 -6.48 2.26 -14.90
N LEU A 34 -5.23 1.97 -14.54
CA LEU A 34 -4.58 0.70 -14.87
C LEU A 34 -5.35 -0.50 -14.29
N VAL A 35 -5.74 -0.42 -13.01
CA VAL A 35 -6.50 -1.47 -12.33
C VAL A 35 -7.85 -1.68 -13.00
N TRP A 36 -8.51 -0.61 -13.45
CA TRP A 36 -9.76 -0.70 -14.20
C TRP A 36 -9.58 -1.46 -15.51
N VAL A 37 -8.52 -1.15 -16.25
CA VAL A 37 -8.19 -1.88 -17.48
C VAL A 37 -7.93 -3.36 -17.19
N LEU A 38 -7.15 -3.67 -16.15
CA LEU A 38 -6.82 -5.05 -15.79
C LEU A 38 -8.07 -5.86 -15.42
N ILE A 39 -8.96 -5.33 -14.59
CA ILE A 39 -10.17 -6.05 -14.15
C ILE A 39 -11.15 -6.28 -15.31
N ASN A 40 -11.18 -5.40 -16.31
CA ASN A 40 -12.03 -5.60 -17.49
C ASN A 40 -11.43 -6.60 -18.50
N ILE A 41 -10.10 -6.77 -18.52
CA ILE A 41 -9.42 -7.71 -19.42
C ILE A 41 -9.47 -9.14 -18.87
N PHE A 42 -9.27 -9.31 -17.56
CA PHE A 42 -9.20 -10.62 -16.94
C PHE A 42 -10.56 -11.03 -16.36
N PRO A 43 -11.12 -12.20 -16.73
CA PRO A 43 -12.38 -12.67 -16.16
C PRO A 43 -12.17 -13.08 -14.70
N VAL A 44 -12.69 -12.29 -13.77
CA VAL A 44 -12.61 -12.55 -12.32
C VAL A 44 -14.00 -12.49 -11.69
N THR A 45 -14.22 -13.32 -10.67
CA THR A 45 -15.45 -13.27 -9.88
C THR A 45 -15.50 -12.00 -9.04
N ILE A 46 -16.70 -11.57 -8.63
CA ILE A 46 -16.89 -10.36 -7.81
C ILE A 46 -16.05 -10.38 -6.53
N VAL A 47 -15.94 -11.55 -5.87
CA VAL A 47 -15.16 -11.75 -4.64
C VAL A 47 -13.66 -11.58 -4.89
N ILE A 48 -13.15 -12.15 -5.99
CA ILE A 48 -11.74 -11.98 -6.38
C ILE A 48 -11.46 -10.51 -6.74
N SER A 49 -12.36 -9.86 -7.47
CA SER A 49 -12.27 -8.44 -7.81
C SER A 49 -12.17 -7.56 -6.56
N VAL A 50 -12.92 -7.86 -5.50
CA VAL A 50 -12.80 -7.15 -4.21
C VAL A 50 -11.38 -7.26 -3.65
N GLY A 51 -10.80 -8.46 -3.62
CA GLY A 51 -9.43 -8.65 -3.14
C GLY A 51 -8.38 -7.92 -3.98
N VAL A 52 -8.50 -8.02 -5.30
CA VAL A 52 -7.61 -7.32 -6.24
C VAL A 52 -7.70 -5.80 -6.05
N LEU A 53 -8.91 -5.25 -5.94
CA LEU A 53 -9.13 -3.82 -5.74
C LEU A 53 -8.60 -3.32 -4.40
N LEU A 54 -8.88 -4.06 -3.31
CA LEU A 54 -8.39 -3.71 -1.97
C LEU A 54 -6.86 -3.55 -1.96
N VAL A 55 -6.15 -4.46 -2.63
CA VAL A 55 -4.69 -4.42 -2.67
C VAL A 55 -4.16 -3.41 -3.68
N LEU A 56 -4.58 -3.49 -4.94
CA LEU A 56 -3.95 -2.69 -6.00
C LEU A 56 -4.26 -1.19 -5.90
N LEU A 57 -5.31 -0.79 -5.19
CA LEU A 57 -5.66 0.62 -4.98
C LEU A 57 -5.03 1.24 -3.74
N THR A 58 -4.37 0.44 -2.88
CA THR A 58 -3.73 0.95 -1.67
C THR A 58 -2.22 1.03 -1.84
N PRO A 59 -1.62 2.22 -2.00
CA PRO A 59 -0.18 2.35 -2.13
C PRO A 59 0.53 1.93 -0.83
N CYS A 60 1.70 1.30 -0.97
CA CYS A 60 2.53 0.95 0.17
C CYS A 60 3.07 2.20 0.86
N ILE A 61 3.17 2.15 2.19
CA ILE A 61 3.74 3.24 3.02
C ILE A 61 4.91 2.76 3.89
N ASP A 62 5.24 1.47 3.81
CA ASP A 62 6.08 0.77 4.77
C ASP A 62 7.43 0.38 4.14
N TYR A 63 7.57 -0.85 3.64
CA TYR A 63 8.83 -1.35 3.08
C TYR A 63 9.22 -0.66 1.77
N VAL A 64 8.28 -0.01 1.07
CA VAL A 64 8.57 0.78 -0.14
C VAL A 64 9.68 1.80 0.08
N ILE A 65 9.82 2.34 1.29
CA ILE A 65 10.86 3.31 1.65
C ILE A 65 12.25 2.67 1.56
N VAL A 66 12.37 1.42 2.04
CA VAL A 66 13.61 0.64 2.00
C VAL A 66 13.94 0.24 0.57
N PHE A 67 12.97 -0.27 -0.19
CA PHE A 67 13.17 -0.62 -1.59
C PHE A 67 13.52 0.59 -2.45
N THR A 68 12.88 1.74 -2.20
CA THR A 68 13.24 3.01 -2.85
C THR A 68 14.68 3.40 -2.55
N PHE A 69 15.13 3.25 -1.30
CA PHE A 69 16.52 3.55 -0.92
C PHE A 69 17.50 2.62 -1.64
N LEU A 70 17.25 1.30 -1.61
CA LEU A 70 18.08 0.30 -2.29
C LEU A 70 18.11 0.51 -3.81
N GLY A 71 16.97 0.91 -4.39
CA GLY A 71 16.80 1.30 -5.77
C GLY A 71 17.26 2.72 -6.09
N LYS A 72 18.11 3.34 -5.26
CA LYS A 72 18.72 4.65 -5.49
C LYS A 72 17.70 5.74 -5.86
N GLY A 73 16.54 5.74 -5.22
CA GLY A 73 15.51 6.77 -5.31
C GLY A 73 15.49 7.66 -4.07
N ASP A 74 14.71 8.74 -4.13
CA ASP A 74 14.53 9.66 -3.01
C ASP A 74 13.58 9.09 -1.94
N SER A 75 14.11 8.20 -1.09
CA SER A 75 13.36 7.58 0.01
C SER A 75 12.92 8.58 1.08
N GLN A 76 13.60 9.71 1.22
CA GLN A 76 13.22 10.75 2.17
C GLN A 76 11.93 11.45 1.74
N SER A 77 11.79 11.75 0.45
CA SER A 77 10.56 12.33 -0.10
C SER A 77 9.37 11.35 -0.01
N VAL A 78 9.60 10.05 -0.18
CA VAL A 78 8.57 9.01 0.05
C VAL A 78 8.15 9.00 1.53
N LEU A 79 9.10 8.90 2.46
CA LEU A 79 8.82 8.91 3.91
C LEU A 79 8.10 10.18 4.36
N ALA A 80 8.46 11.35 3.80
CA ALA A 80 7.77 12.61 4.08
C ALA A 80 6.33 12.63 3.54
N SER A 81 6.06 11.88 2.45
CA SER A 81 4.74 11.82 1.81
C SER A 81 3.85 10.71 2.38
N THR A 82 4.42 9.71 3.07
CA THR A 82 3.72 8.60 3.74
C THR A 82 2.48 9.03 4.54
N PRO A 83 2.54 10.06 5.42
CA PRO A 83 1.36 10.54 6.13
C PRO A 83 0.15 10.82 5.24
N LEU A 84 0.41 11.49 4.12
CA LEU A 84 -0.62 12.04 3.27
C LEU A 84 -1.12 10.98 2.30
N LEU A 85 -0.23 10.11 1.80
CA LEU A 85 -0.61 8.89 1.09
C LEU A 85 -1.57 8.05 1.93
N PHE A 86 -1.24 7.84 3.20
CA PHE A 86 -2.08 7.09 4.11
C PHE A 86 -3.45 7.73 4.34
N ILE A 87 -3.52 9.04 4.58
CA ILE A 87 -4.83 9.70 4.75
C ILE A 87 -5.66 9.64 3.45
N ILE A 88 -5.05 9.95 2.31
CA ILE A 88 -5.74 10.00 1.02
C ILE A 88 -6.22 8.61 0.59
N GLN A 89 -5.38 7.58 0.71
CA GLN A 89 -5.78 6.22 0.34
C GLN A 89 -6.97 5.75 1.18
N MET A 90 -7.06 6.14 2.44
CA MET A 90 -8.16 5.74 3.30
C MET A 90 -9.47 6.44 2.98
N LEU A 91 -9.41 7.69 2.53
CA LEU A 91 -10.59 8.41 2.08
C LEU A 91 -11.05 7.94 0.70
N LEU A 92 -10.11 7.64 -0.20
CA LEU A 92 -10.41 7.25 -1.57
C LEU A 92 -10.75 5.77 -1.73
N LEU A 93 -10.25 4.88 -0.87
CA LEU A 93 -10.50 3.44 -1.00
C LEU A 93 -12.00 3.09 -1.01
N PRO A 94 -12.83 3.56 -0.05
CA PRO A 94 -14.28 3.31 -0.11
C PRO A 94 -14.93 3.86 -1.39
N LEU A 95 -14.48 5.04 -1.84
CA LEU A 95 -14.98 5.67 -3.06
C LEU A 95 -14.63 4.85 -4.30
N PHE A 96 -13.39 4.36 -4.42
CA PHE A 96 -12.98 3.51 -5.53
C PHE A 96 -13.71 2.17 -5.53
N LEU A 97 -13.87 1.53 -4.38
CA LEU A 97 -14.65 0.29 -4.31
C LEU A 97 -16.08 0.50 -4.81
N TRP A 98 -16.71 1.61 -4.40
CA TRP A 98 -18.05 1.96 -4.88
C TRP A 98 -18.11 2.23 -6.39
N ILE A 99 -17.13 2.93 -6.94
CA ILE A 99 -17.05 3.24 -8.38
C ILE A 99 -16.85 1.97 -9.22
N PHE A 100 -15.96 1.06 -8.79
CA PHE A 100 -15.55 -0.09 -9.60
C PHE A 100 -16.53 -1.25 -9.55
N LEU A 101 -17.12 -1.49 -8.39
CA LEU A 101 -17.99 -2.65 -8.16
C LEU A 101 -19.49 -2.26 -8.15
N GLY A 102 -19.81 -0.96 -8.20
CA GLY A 102 -21.17 -0.45 -8.34
C GLY A 102 -22.09 -0.74 -7.14
N ARG A 103 -23.40 -0.82 -7.39
CA ARG A 103 -24.42 -1.08 -6.35
C ARG A 103 -24.43 -2.52 -5.83
N GLU A 104 -23.81 -3.46 -6.55
CA GLU A 104 -23.72 -4.87 -6.12
C GLU A 104 -22.88 -5.04 -4.84
N VAL A 105 -22.02 -4.06 -4.53
CA VAL A 105 -21.26 -3.97 -3.28
C VAL A 105 -22.15 -3.85 -2.05
N ILE A 106 -23.29 -3.16 -2.16
CA ILE A 106 -24.12 -2.79 -1.00
C ILE A 106 -24.70 -4.04 -0.33
N ASN A 107 -24.83 -5.14 -1.07
CA ASN A 107 -25.35 -6.42 -0.56
C ASN A 107 -24.26 -7.35 -0.01
N ILE A 108 -23.01 -7.26 -0.49
CA ILE A 108 -21.91 -8.17 -0.10
C ILE A 108 -21.04 -7.53 0.99
N ILE A 109 -20.73 -6.24 0.87
CA ILE A 109 -19.96 -5.48 1.83
C ILE A 109 -20.94 -4.62 2.62
N GLN A 110 -21.27 -5.06 3.83
CA GLN A 110 -21.88 -4.14 4.79
C GLN A 110 -20.84 -3.04 5.08
N ILE A 111 -21.06 -1.85 4.50
CA ILE A 111 -20.15 -0.70 4.62
C ILE A 111 -19.93 -0.34 6.09
N THR A 112 -20.92 -0.58 6.96
CA THR A 112 -20.88 -0.29 8.39
C THR A 112 -19.77 -1.07 9.14
N PRO A 113 -19.71 -2.41 9.13
CA PRO A 113 -18.60 -3.15 9.74
C PRO A 113 -17.25 -2.85 9.08
N PHE A 114 -17.21 -2.58 7.77
CA PHE A 114 -15.98 -2.16 7.10
C PHE A 114 -15.44 -0.84 7.68
N VAL A 115 -16.28 0.20 7.74
CA VAL A 115 -15.93 1.51 8.32
C VAL A 115 -15.61 1.38 9.80
N LYS A 116 -16.31 0.52 10.54
CA LYS A 116 -16.02 0.26 11.96
C LYS A 116 -14.63 -0.36 12.13
N SER A 117 -14.34 -1.46 11.45
CA SER A 117 -13.01 -2.10 11.47
C SER A 117 -11.92 -1.12 11.05
N PHE A 118 -12.18 -0.32 10.03
CA PHE A 118 -11.31 0.76 9.59
C PHE A 118 -11.02 1.77 10.71
N ILE A 119 -12.04 2.29 11.39
CA ILE A 119 -11.85 3.24 12.50
C ILE A 119 -11.03 2.60 13.64
N TYR A 120 -11.39 1.39 14.06
CA TYR A 120 -10.76 0.75 15.22
C TYR A 120 -9.32 0.30 14.96
N LEU A 121 -9.03 -0.25 13.78
CA LEU A 121 -7.72 -0.82 13.47
C LEU A 121 -6.74 0.20 12.91
N ILE A 122 -7.22 1.30 12.34
CA ILE A 122 -6.40 2.24 11.59
C ILE A 122 -6.47 3.64 12.22
N ILE A 123 -7.66 4.22 12.37
CA ILE A 123 -7.81 5.61 12.85
C ILE A 123 -7.42 5.74 14.33
N ILE A 124 -7.84 4.82 15.20
CA ILE A 124 -7.51 4.90 16.63
C ILE A 124 -5.99 4.81 16.87
N PRO A 125 -5.27 3.79 16.36
CA PRO A 125 -3.81 3.72 16.50
C PRO A 125 -3.09 4.93 15.88
N PHE A 126 -3.63 5.47 14.79
CA PHE A 126 -3.12 6.68 14.16
C PHE A 126 -3.22 7.88 15.10
N ILE A 127 -4.39 8.16 15.69
CA ILE A 127 -4.58 9.28 16.62
C ILE A 127 -3.66 9.13 17.84
N LEU A 128 -3.60 7.93 18.41
CA LEU A 128 -2.71 7.63 19.54
C LEU A 128 -1.24 7.90 19.19
N SER A 129 -0.80 7.56 17.98
CA SER A 129 0.56 7.81 17.54
C SER A 129 0.90 9.31 17.44
N VAL A 130 -0.04 10.13 16.94
CA VAL A 130 0.13 11.59 16.84
C VAL A 130 0.21 12.20 18.24
N LEU A 131 -0.71 11.80 19.14
CA LEU A 131 -0.68 12.24 20.53
C LEU A 131 0.64 11.88 21.21
N THR A 132 1.13 10.66 21.00
CA THR A 132 2.40 10.19 21.57
C THR A 132 3.59 10.98 21.04
N GLN A 133 3.65 11.26 19.73
CA GLN A 133 4.68 12.10 19.12
C GLN A 133 4.66 13.54 19.63
N THR A 134 3.46 14.12 19.83
CA THR A 134 3.32 15.49 20.37
C THR A 134 3.74 15.57 21.84
N ALA A 135 3.32 14.62 22.68
CA ALA A 135 3.71 14.54 24.09
C ALA A 135 5.22 14.31 24.25
N SER A 136 5.81 13.49 23.38
CA SER A 136 7.26 13.22 23.37
C SER A 136 8.10 14.45 23.06
N LYS A 137 7.61 15.40 22.25
CA LYS A 137 8.33 16.66 21.97
C LYS A 137 8.29 17.63 23.14
N ALA A 138 7.31 17.52 24.04
CA ALA A 138 7.21 18.37 25.23
C ALA A 138 8.21 17.95 26.33
N ASN A 139 8.60 16.66 26.40
CA ASN A 139 9.50 16.11 27.41
C ASN A 139 10.81 15.56 26.79
N ASN A 140 11.82 16.42 26.65
CA ASN A 140 13.05 16.20 25.88
C ASN A 140 13.87 14.92 26.16
N LYS A 141 13.81 14.32 27.35
CA LYS A 141 14.60 13.10 27.69
C LYS A 141 13.79 11.80 27.59
N ILE A 142 12.62 11.74 28.22
CA ILE A 142 11.77 10.53 28.26
C ILE A 142 11.13 10.27 26.88
N GLY A 143 10.77 11.34 26.17
CA GLY A 143 10.17 11.24 24.85
C GLY A 143 11.08 10.57 23.81
N ASN A 144 12.36 10.95 23.77
CA ASN A 144 13.32 10.35 22.83
C ASN A 144 13.53 8.84 23.11
N THR A 145 13.62 8.43 24.38
CA THR A 145 13.76 7.00 24.73
C THR A 145 12.54 6.17 24.30
N ILE A 146 11.33 6.71 24.47
CA ILE A 146 10.09 6.06 24.02
C ILE A 146 10.04 5.98 22.49
N MET A 147 10.49 7.03 21.79
CA MET A 147 10.54 7.06 20.33
C MET A 147 11.56 6.05 19.79
N ASP A 148 12.73 5.93 20.41
CA ASP A 148 13.78 5.00 20.00
C ASP A 148 13.36 3.54 20.22
N PHE A 149 12.73 3.23 21.36
CA PHE A 149 12.17 1.89 21.61
C PHE A 149 11.02 1.56 20.64
N SER A 150 10.12 2.52 20.39
CA SER A 150 9.04 2.39 19.41
C SER A 150 9.56 2.24 17.97
N SER A 151 10.77 2.70 17.69
CA SER A 151 11.40 2.59 16.37
C SER A 151 11.94 1.19 16.09
N TRP A 152 12.21 0.38 17.11
CA TRP A 152 12.71 -0.98 16.93
C TRP A 152 11.57 -2.00 16.79
N LEU A 153 10.47 -1.82 17.53
CA LEU A 153 9.31 -2.73 17.57
C LEU A 153 8.70 -3.11 16.20
N PRO A 154 8.56 -2.22 15.21
CA PRO A 154 7.82 -2.54 14.00
C PRO A 154 8.40 -3.69 13.18
N VAL A 155 9.73 -3.85 13.17
CA VAL A 155 10.40 -4.92 12.43
C VAL A 155 10.04 -6.32 12.98
N PRO A 156 10.26 -6.64 14.27
CA PRO A 156 9.90 -7.95 14.82
C PRO A 156 8.38 -8.19 14.81
N PHE A 157 7.56 -7.18 15.05
CA PHE A 157 6.11 -7.34 14.96
C PHE A 157 5.64 -7.59 13.52
N MET A 158 6.21 -6.91 12.53
CA MET A 158 5.91 -7.17 11.12
C MET A 158 6.33 -8.60 10.73
N ALA A 159 7.53 -9.04 11.13
CA ALA A 159 7.99 -10.40 10.89
C ALA A 159 7.05 -11.44 11.53
N LEU A 160 6.61 -11.21 12.77
CA LEU A 160 5.66 -12.06 13.47
C LEU A 160 4.29 -12.07 12.77
N THR A 161 3.75 -10.91 12.38
CA THR A 161 2.47 -10.81 11.67
C THR A 161 2.55 -11.53 10.33
N PHE A 162 3.61 -11.32 9.54
CA PHE A 162 3.83 -12.06 8.30
C PHE A 162 3.89 -13.56 8.55
N PHE A 163 4.65 -14.00 9.56
CA PHE A 163 4.76 -15.41 9.90
C PHE A 163 3.39 -16.01 10.27
N VAL A 164 2.64 -15.39 11.16
CA VAL A 164 1.32 -15.87 11.62
C VAL A 164 0.31 -15.86 10.47
N VAL A 165 0.25 -14.79 9.67
CA VAL A 165 -0.66 -14.70 8.53
C VAL A 165 -0.32 -15.75 7.48
N THR A 166 0.97 -15.92 7.15
CA THR A 166 1.41 -16.92 6.16
C THR A 166 1.12 -18.34 6.66
N ALA A 167 1.43 -18.63 7.93
CA ALA A 167 1.13 -19.92 8.54
C ALA A 167 -0.39 -20.20 8.57
N SER A 168 -1.20 -19.19 8.88
CA SER A 168 -2.66 -19.31 8.91
C SER A 168 -3.27 -19.50 7.52
N GLN A 169 -2.62 -19.02 6.46
CA GLN A 169 -3.16 -19.06 5.10
C GLN A 169 -2.58 -20.20 4.25
N ILE A 170 -1.56 -20.91 4.73
CA ILE A 170 -0.95 -22.05 4.02
C ILE A 170 -1.96 -23.15 3.67
N SER A 171 -2.87 -23.49 4.60
CA SER A 171 -3.91 -24.50 4.35
C SER A 171 -4.95 -24.01 3.33
N SER A 172 -5.34 -22.74 3.41
CA SER A 172 -6.26 -22.10 2.45
C SER A 172 -5.67 -22.03 1.04
N LEU A 173 -4.37 -21.74 0.92
CA LEU A 173 -3.60 -21.70 -0.33
C LEU A 173 -3.51 -23.08 -0.98
N TYR A 174 -3.24 -24.13 -0.20
CA TYR A 174 -3.10 -25.49 -0.71
C TYR A 174 -4.43 -26.05 -1.25
N ASN A 175 -5.54 -25.73 -0.59
CA ASN A 175 -6.86 -26.26 -0.92
C ASN A 175 -7.59 -25.47 -2.03
N ASN A 176 -7.13 -24.26 -2.40
CA ASN A 176 -7.78 -23.40 -3.40
C ASN A 176 -6.79 -22.86 -4.44
N PRO A 177 -6.25 -23.69 -5.35
CA PRO A 177 -5.27 -23.25 -6.35
C PRO A 177 -5.87 -22.41 -7.48
N GLU A 178 -7.15 -22.58 -7.81
CA GLU A 178 -7.79 -21.89 -8.95
C GLU A 178 -7.80 -20.35 -8.82
N PRO A 179 -8.19 -19.75 -7.67
CA PRO A 179 -8.12 -18.29 -7.50
C PRO A 179 -6.70 -17.75 -7.68
N ILE A 180 -5.69 -18.47 -7.21
CA ILE A 180 -4.27 -18.10 -7.28
C ILE A 180 -3.83 -18.02 -8.75
N LEU A 181 -4.12 -19.06 -9.53
CA LEU A 181 -3.78 -19.11 -10.95
C LEU A 181 -4.47 -18.00 -11.76
N THR A 182 -5.66 -17.59 -11.32
CA THR A 182 -6.42 -16.52 -11.96
C THR A 182 -5.82 -15.13 -11.70
N VAL A 183 -5.33 -14.86 -10.48
CA VAL A 183 -4.83 -13.52 -10.11
C VAL A 183 -3.35 -13.29 -10.41
N ILE A 184 -2.54 -14.35 -10.51
CA ILE A 184 -1.10 -14.22 -10.83
C ILE A 184 -0.86 -13.41 -12.12
N PRO A 185 -1.54 -13.68 -13.26
CA PRO A 185 -1.38 -12.90 -14.48
C PRO A 185 -1.70 -11.41 -14.29
N ILE A 186 -2.74 -11.10 -13.51
CA ILE A 186 -3.13 -9.71 -13.18
C ILE A 186 -2.01 -9.02 -12.43
N TYR A 187 -1.44 -9.68 -11.41
CA TYR A 187 -0.37 -9.10 -10.59
C TYR A 187 0.95 -8.98 -11.33
N ILE A 188 1.29 -9.91 -12.22
CA ILE A 188 2.46 -9.81 -13.09
C ILE A 188 2.28 -8.64 -14.07
N ALA A 189 1.11 -8.53 -14.71
CA ALA A 189 0.81 -7.43 -15.62
C ALA A 189 0.87 -6.08 -14.90
N PHE A 190 0.28 -6.01 -13.70
CA PHE A 190 0.35 -4.84 -12.84
C PHE A 190 1.79 -4.48 -12.50
N ALA A 191 2.58 -5.45 -12.02
CA ALA A 191 3.98 -5.26 -11.67
C ALA A 191 4.81 -4.73 -12.85
N ILE A 192 4.60 -5.27 -14.05
CA ILE A 192 5.32 -4.79 -15.24
C ILE A 192 4.92 -3.36 -15.59
N CYS A 193 3.63 -3.02 -15.56
CA CYS A 193 3.12 -1.73 -16.03
C CYS A 193 3.29 -0.58 -15.03
N ALA A 194 3.14 -0.87 -13.73
CA ALA A 194 3.06 0.14 -12.68
C ALA A 194 4.31 1.03 -12.51
N PRO A 195 5.55 0.55 -12.68
CA PRO A 195 6.74 1.41 -12.66
C PRO A 195 6.71 2.44 -13.79
N PHE A 196 6.27 2.05 -14.99
CA PHE A 196 6.18 2.94 -16.14
C PHE A 196 5.11 4.01 -15.95
N ILE A 197 4.01 3.69 -15.27
CA ILE A 197 3.00 4.68 -14.87
C ILE A 197 3.61 5.72 -13.92
N GLY A 198 4.42 5.27 -12.95
CA GLY A 198 5.16 6.19 -12.06
C GLY A 198 6.13 7.09 -12.82
N MET A 199 6.84 6.54 -13.81
CA MET A 199 7.71 7.30 -14.71
C MET A 199 6.91 8.32 -15.54
N LEU A 200 5.76 7.94 -16.08
CA LEU A 200 4.88 8.82 -16.86
C LEU A 200 4.42 10.01 -16.01
N SER A 201 3.93 9.73 -14.80
CA SER A 201 3.51 10.77 -13.86
C SER A 201 4.66 11.74 -13.53
N SER A 202 5.85 11.19 -13.32
CA SER A 202 7.07 11.97 -13.02
C SER A 202 7.47 12.88 -14.18
N LYS A 203 7.31 12.42 -15.42
CA LYS A 203 7.56 13.23 -16.63
C LYS A 203 6.60 14.41 -16.74
N ILE A 204 5.31 14.21 -16.45
CA ILE A 204 4.28 15.27 -16.51
C ILE A 204 4.65 16.45 -15.61
N PHE A 205 5.16 16.18 -14.40
CA PHE A 205 5.53 17.22 -13.43
C PHE A 205 7.04 17.55 -13.42
N LYS A 206 7.82 17.02 -14.37
CA LYS A 206 9.26 17.27 -14.50
C LYS A 206 10.03 16.98 -13.19
N VAL A 207 9.74 15.85 -12.56
CA VAL A 207 10.40 15.42 -11.32
C VAL A 207 11.86 15.06 -11.61
N ASN A 208 12.76 15.33 -10.68
CA ASN A 208 14.17 14.94 -10.80
C ASN A 208 14.35 13.41 -10.87
N LEU A 209 15.56 12.96 -11.22
CA LEU A 209 15.86 11.55 -11.43
C LEU A 209 15.59 10.67 -10.20
N TYR A 210 16.03 11.10 -9.02
CA TYR A 210 15.85 10.34 -7.77
C TYR A 210 14.38 10.27 -7.36
N GLY A 211 13.63 11.36 -7.55
CA GLY A 211 12.19 11.43 -7.33
C GLY A 211 11.41 10.57 -8.31
N THR A 212 11.82 10.52 -9.58
CA THR A 212 11.21 9.64 -10.60
C THR A 212 11.33 8.17 -10.21
N ARG A 213 12.52 7.75 -9.74
CA ARG A 213 12.72 6.38 -9.23
C ARG A 213 11.83 6.11 -8.02
N ALA A 214 11.78 7.04 -7.07
CA ALA A 214 10.93 6.94 -5.88
C ALA A 214 9.44 6.84 -6.22
N ILE A 215 8.95 7.60 -7.20
CA ILE A 215 7.56 7.50 -7.65
C ILE A 215 7.33 6.16 -8.35
N ALA A 216 8.26 5.66 -9.17
CA ALA A 216 8.15 4.36 -9.81
C ALA A 216 8.06 3.21 -8.77
N PHE A 217 8.84 3.26 -7.70
CA PHE A 217 8.67 2.33 -6.57
C PHE A 217 7.29 2.52 -5.92
N SER A 218 6.94 3.74 -5.52
CA SER A 218 5.66 4.00 -4.86
C SER A 218 4.43 3.58 -5.67
N THR A 219 4.44 3.75 -6.99
CA THR A 219 3.33 3.31 -7.85
C THR A 219 3.35 1.81 -8.10
N SER A 220 4.40 1.08 -7.76
CA SER A 220 4.48 -0.36 -7.99
C SER A 220 4.17 -1.16 -6.73
N THR A 221 4.52 -0.62 -5.56
CA THR A 221 4.36 -1.26 -4.26
C THR A 221 3.00 -0.96 -3.63
N ARG A 222 2.34 -1.99 -3.07
CA ARG A 222 0.99 -1.93 -2.49
C ARG A 222 0.96 -2.30 -1.01
N ASN A 223 -0.05 -1.80 -0.29
CA ASN A 223 -0.19 -2.07 1.14
C ASN A 223 -1.20 -3.20 1.41
N SER A 224 -0.75 -4.41 1.14
CA SER A 224 -1.53 -5.63 1.39
C SER A 224 -1.84 -5.86 2.87
N LEU A 225 -0.93 -5.46 3.78
CA LEU A 225 -1.10 -5.69 5.21
C LEU A 225 -2.16 -4.78 5.85
N VAL A 226 -2.25 -3.53 5.41
CA VAL A 226 -3.23 -2.59 5.96
C VAL A 226 -4.65 -2.96 5.55
N VAL A 227 -4.84 -3.62 4.40
CA VAL A 227 -6.15 -4.05 3.93
C VAL A 227 -6.55 -5.47 4.33
N LEU A 228 -5.59 -6.30 4.75
CA LEU A 228 -5.88 -7.69 5.15
C LEU A 228 -6.93 -7.80 6.27
N PRO A 229 -6.91 -6.99 7.34
CA PRO A 229 -7.97 -7.06 8.35
C PRO A 229 -9.36 -6.73 7.79
N LEU A 230 -9.43 -5.87 6.77
CA LEU A 230 -10.69 -5.55 6.10
C LEU A 230 -11.21 -6.76 5.31
N ALA A 231 -10.31 -7.49 4.64
CA ALA A 231 -10.67 -8.74 3.98
C ALA A 231 -11.15 -9.82 4.94
N LEU A 232 -10.50 -9.96 6.10
CA LEU A 232 -10.89 -10.94 7.12
C LEU A 232 -12.24 -10.60 7.79
N SER A 233 -12.67 -9.34 7.70
CA SER A 233 -13.98 -8.90 8.21
C SER A 233 -15.17 -9.24 7.30
N LEU A 234 -14.91 -9.72 6.08
CA LEU A 234 -15.95 -10.15 5.14
C LEU A 234 -16.66 -11.42 5.66
N PRO A 235 -17.92 -11.67 5.27
CA PRO A 235 -18.61 -12.90 5.63
C PRO A 235 -17.87 -14.13 5.09
N SER A 236 -17.86 -15.21 5.87
CA SER A 236 -17.37 -16.50 5.39
C SER A 236 -18.34 -17.07 4.33
N PRO A 237 -17.84 -17.69 3.24
CA PRO A 237 -16.46 -18.10 2.98
C PRO A 237 -15.57 -17.07 2.25
N ASP A 238 -16.12 -15.92 1.86
CA ASP A 238 -15.42 -14.95 1.00
C ASP A 238 -14.15 -14.37 1.63
N ASN A 239 -14.13 -14.21 2.96
CA ASN A 239 -12.96 -13.75 3.71
C ASN A 239 -11.69 -14.57 3.44
N GLN A 240 -11.79 -15.90 3.30
CA GLN A 240 -10.65 -16.78 3.03
C GLN A 240 -10.13 -16.57 1.61
N LEU A 241 -11.03 -16.49 0.62
CA LEU A 241 -10.67 -16.27 -0.78
C LEU A 241 -9.98 -14.91 -0.96
N VAL A 242 -10.55 -13.85 -0.39
CA VAL A 242 -9.95 -12.50 -0.44
C VAL A 242 -8.60 -12.49 0.27
N GLY A 243 -8.47 -13.15 1.43
CA GLY A 243 -7.19 -13.32 2.12
C GLY A 243 -6.12 -13.98 1.26
N VAL A 244 -6.46 -15.06 0.54
CA VAL A 244 -5.55 -15.75 -0.40
C VAL A 244 -5.11 -14.82 -1.54
N VAL A 245 -6.04 -14.06 -2.11
CA VAL A 245 -5.78 -13.10 -3.19
C VAL A 245 -4.78 -12.02 -2.73
N ILE A 246 -4.89 -11.55 -1.49
CA ILE A 246 -3.99 -10.55 -0.88
C ILE A 246 -2.58 -11.11 -0.64
N VAL A 247 -2.49 -12.31 -0.06
CA VAL A 247 -1.20 -12.94 0.21
C VAL A 247 -0.47 -13.26 -1.08
N THR A 248 -1.19 -13.75 -2.10
CA THR A 248 -0.63 -14.02 -3.43
C THR A 248 -0.01 -12.75 -4.04
N GLN A 249 -0.72 -11.62 -3.94
CA GLN A 249 -0.18 -10.35 -4.41
C GLN A 249 1.13 -9.99 -3.71
N THR A 250 1.17 -10.15 -2.39
CA THR A 250 2.35 -9.76 -1.59
C THR A 250 3.58 -10.58 -2.00
N ILE A 251 3.39 -11.88 -2.26
CA ILE A 251 4.46 -12.76 -2.74
C ILE A 251 4.99 -12.29 -4.10
N VAL A 252 4.09 -12.07 -5.06
CA VAL A 252 4.46 -11.58 -6.40
C VAL A 252 5.18 -10.24 -6.29
N GLU A 253 4.65 -9.31 -5.50
CA GLU A 253 5.22 -7.98 -5.32
C GLU A 253 6.64 -8.05 -4.78
N ILE A 254 6.89 -8.78 -3.69
CA ILE A 254 8.24 -8.87 -3.10
C ILE A 254 9.26 -9.44 -4.09
N LEU A 255 8.87 -10.44 -4.90
CA LEU A 255 9.74 -10.95 -5.97
C LEU A 255 10.09 -9.87 -7.00
N PHE A 256 9.11 -9.09 -7.43
CA PHE A 256 9.32 -8.00 -8.37
C PHE A 256 10.10 -6.82 -7.78
N GLU A 257 9.92 -6.50 -6.50
CA GLU A 257 10.67 -5.47 -5.80
C GLU A 257 12.18 -5.77 -5.77
N LEU A 258 12.57 -7.04 -5.60
CA LEU A 258 13.97 -7.47 -5.73
C LEU A 258 14.53 -7.23 -7.14
N ILE A 259 13.69 -7.37 -8.16
CA ILE A 259 14.04 -7.08 -9.55
C ILE A 259 14.15 -5.57 -9.76
N TYR A 260 13.20 -4.79 -9.24
CA TYR A 260 13.13 -3.33 -9.38
C TYR A 260 14.36 -2.61 -8.82
N ILE A 261 14.93 -3.08 -7.71
CA ILE A 261 16.17 -2.53 -7.14
C ILE A 261 17.27 -2.42 -8.21
N LYS A 262 17.34 -3.37 -9.15
CA LYS A 262 18.34 -3.36 -10.23
C LYS A 262 17.82 -2.69 -11.50
N ILE A 263 16.58 -2.95 -11.89
CA ILE A 263 16.02 -2.49 -13.17
C ILE A 263 15.66 -1.00 -13.16
N ILE A 264 15.01 -0.49 -12.11
CA ILE A 264 14.56 0.90 -12.06
C ILE A 264 15.74 1.89 -12.19
N PRO A 265 16.87 1.71 -11.49
CA PRO A 265 18.06 2.55 -11.69
C PRO A 265 18.69 2.44 -13.08
N TYR A 266 18.53 1.29 -13.74
CA TYR A 266 19.06 1.03 -15.07
C TYR A 266 18.22 1.72 -16.15
N ILE A 267 16.89 1.68 -16.03
CA ILE A 267 15.97 2.33 -16.96
C ILE A 267 15.99 3.85 -16.78
N ILE A 268 16.00 4.32 -15.53
CA ILE A 268 15.96 5.75 -15.18
C ILE A 268 17.40 6.23 -14.88
N ARG A 269 18.20 6.41 -15.93
CA ARG A 269 19.64 6.74 -15.83
C ARG A 269 20.02 8.20 -16.02
N ARG A 270 19.17 9.02 -16.64
CA ARG A 270 19.42 10.45 -16.91
C ARG A 270 18.13 11.25 -16.80
#